data_AF-A0A9E5NRD2-F1
#
_entry.id   AF-A0A9E5NRD2-F1
#
_cell.length_a   1.000
_cell.length_b   1.000
_cell.length_c   1.000
_cell.angle_alpha   90.00
_cell.angle_beta   90.00
_cell.angle_gamma   90.00
#
_symmetry.space_group_name_H-M   'P 1'
#
loop_
_entity.id
_entity.type
_entity.pdbx_description
1 polymer ?
#
loop_
_entity_poly.entity_id
_entity_poly.type
_entity_poly.pdbx_seq_one_letter_code
_entity_poly.pdbx_strand_id
1 'polypeptide(L)' 'IDPRDMLISREHARVFQQGQQLWLEDLDSTNGTFHNGRRIFGRVLLRDGDDLKLGNAVVRVQM' A
#
# COMPACT_ATOMS: atom_id res chain seq x y z
N ILE A 1 5.28 7.05 -8.44
CA ILE A 1 5.61 7.41 -7.03
C ILE A 1 6.82 8.33 -7.08
N ASP A 2 6.79 9.51 -6.45
CA ASP A 2 7.98 10.40 -6.37
C ASP A 2 8.92 9.87 -5.26
N PRO A 3 10.17 9.47 -5.59
CA PRO A 3 11.12 8.97 -4.59
C PRO A 3 11.58 10.03 -3.58
N ARG A 4 11.26 11.31 -3.80
CA ARG A 4 11.57 12.43 -2.89
C ARG A 4 10.39 12.77 -1.97
N ASP A 5 9.27 12.06 -2.09
CA ASP A 5 8.14 12.25 -1.18
C ASP A 5 8.52 11.79 0.22
N MET A 6 8.83 12.76 1.09
CA MET A 6 9.20 12.52 2.49
C MET A 6 8.05 11.91 3.30
N LEU A 7 6.81 11.91 2.79
CA LEU A 7 5.70 11.23 3.44
C LEU A 7 5.76 9.71 3.26
N ILE A 8 6.59 9.21 2.34
CA ILE A 8 6.80 7.79 2.10
C ILE A 8 8.05 7.33 2.86
N SER A 9 7.85 6.61 3.96
CA SER A 9 8.92 5.87 4.66
C SER A 9 9.75 5.00 3.70
N ARG A 10 11.04 4.80 4.03
CA ARG A 10 11.96 3.95 3.23
C ARG A 10 11.45 2.52 3.06
N GLU A 11 10.93 1.95 4.14
CA GLU A 11 10.17 0.70 4.14
C GLU A 11 8.73 1.04 4.54
N HIS A 12 7.89 1.37 3.55
CA HIS A 12 6.55 1.89 3.83
C HIS A 12 5.49 0.78 3.89
N ALA A 13 5.44 -0.01 2.83
CA ALA A 13 4.50 -1.09 2.66
C ALA A 13 5.12 -2.14 1.77
N ARG A 14 4.65 -3.38 1.91
CA ARG A 14 4.97 -4.45 0.98
C ARG A 14 3.73 -4.96 0.30
N VAL A 15 3.89 -5.26 -0.98
CA VAL A 15 2.95 -6.07 -1.74
C VAL A 15 3.59 -7.43 -1.94
N PHE A 16 2.90 -8.49 -1.56
CA PHE A 16 3.43 -9.85 -1.65
C PHE A 16 2.32 -10.84 -2.00
N GLN A 17 2.72 -11.94 -2.66
CA GLN A 17 1.82 -13.02 -2.98
C GLN A 17 1.88 -14.09 -1.89
N GLN A 18 0.71 -14.57 -1.45
CA GLN A 18 0.57 -15.73 -0.60
C GLN A 18 -0.46 -16.67 -1.23
N GLY A 19 0.00 -17.81 -1.76
CA GLY A 19 -0.83 -18.67 -2.60
C GLY A 19 -1.22 -17.97 -3.90
N GLN A 20 -2.52 -17.96 -4.23
CA GLN A 20 -3.04 -17.23 -5.41
C GLN A 20 -3.51 -15.81 -5.07
N GLN A 21 -3.21 -15.32 -3.87
CA GLN A 21 -3.71 -14.05 -3.36
C GLN A 21 -2.60 -13.02 -3.25
N LEU A 22 -2.87 -11.78 -3.69
CA LEU A 22 -1.99 -10.64 -3.53
C LEU A 22 -2.39 -9.87 -2.26
N TRP A 23 -1.42 -9.56 -1.42
CA TRP A 23 -1.63 -8.89 -0.14
C TRP A 23 -0.85 -7.59 -0.08
N LEU A 24 -1.43 -6.59 0.59
CA LEU A 24 -0.76 -5.37 1.01
C LEU A 24 -0.61 -5.37 2.52
N GLU A 25 0.55 -4.99 3.01
CA GLU A 25 0.83 -4.82 4.43
C GLU A 25 1.61 -3.54 4.66
N ASP A 26 1.14 -2.72 5.60
CA ASP A 26 1.88 -1.57 6.08
C ASP A 26 3.04 -2.03 6.97
N LEU A 27 4.23 -1.49 6.75
CA LEU A 27 5.45 -1.85 7.48
C LEU A 27 5.73 -0.88 8.63
N ASP A 28 4.68 -0.55 9.40
CA ASP A 28 4.69 0.47 10.45
C ASP A 28 5.16 1.84 9.93
N SER A 29 4.59 2.23 8.79
CA SER A 29 4.97 3.47 8.13
C SER A 29 4.53 4.69 8.94
N THR A 30 5.32 5.76 8.88
CA THR A 30 5.09 6.97 9.69
C THR A 30 3.73 7.61 9.38
N ASN A 31 3.33 7.65 8.12
CA ASN A 31 2.07 8.29 7.68
C ASN A 31 0.94 7.29 7.38
N GLY A 32 1.23 5.99 7.46
CA GLY A 32 0.28 4.92 7.20
C GLY A 32 0.02 4.66 5.71
N THR A 33 -0.33 3.42 5.43
CA THR A 33 -0.87 2.98 4.15
C THR A 33 -2.40 3.01 4.16
N PHE A 34 -3.00 3.38 3.03
CA PHE A 34 -4.44 3.39 2.84
C PHE A 34 -4.84 2.51 1.66
N HIS A 35 -5.91 1.74 1.85
CA HIS A 35 -6.56 0.90 0.83
C HIS A 35 -7.98 1.42 0.61
N ASN A 36 -8.32 1.81 -0.62
CA ASN A 36 -9.61 2.37 -0.99
C ASN A 36 -10.07 3.50 -0.04
N GLY A 37 -9.13 4.39 0.31
CA GLY A 37 -9.36 5.55 1.17
C GLY A 37 -9.40 5.26 2.67
N ARG A 38 -9.22 4.01 3.11
CA ARG A 38 -9.20 3.63 4.53
C ARG A 38 -7.80 3.21 4.97
N ARG A 39 -7.34 3.73 6.11
CA ARG A 39 -6.06 3.31 6.69
C ARG A 39 -6.14 1.83 7.06
N ILE A 40 -5.12 1.07 6.70
CA ILE A 40 -5.03 -0.35 7.04
C ILE A 40 -4.27 -0.54 8.36
N PHE A 41 -4.59 -1.62 9.05
CA PHE A 41 -3.86 -2.10 10.22
C PHE A 41 -3.57 -3.59 10.00
N GLY A 42 -2.30 -3.96 9.85
CA GLY A 42 -1.89 -5.29 9.39
C GLY A 42 -1.99 -5.43 7.87
N ARG A 43 -2.47 -6.60 7.40
CA ARG A 43 -2.53 -6.94 5.98
C ARG A 43 -3.95 -6.96 5.42
N VAL A 44 -4.10 -6.51 4.18
CA VAL A 44 -5.35 -6.56 3.42
C VAL A 44 -5.15 -7.30 2.10
N LEU A 45 -6.20 -8.00 1.67
CA LEU A 45 -6.21 -8.65 0.36
C LEU A 45 -6.42 -7.60 -0.73
N LEU A 46 -5.58 -7.62 -1.75
CA LEU A 46 -5.71 -6.78 -2.94
C LEU A 46 -6.58 -7.45 -3.99
N ARG A 47 -7.32 -6.63 -4.73
CA ARG A 47 -8.09 -6.99 -5.91
C ARG A 47 -7.75 -6.05 -7.06
N ASP A 48 -8.01 -6.51 -8.28
CA ASP A 48 -7.89 -5.66 -9.46
C ASP A 48 -8.74 -4.40 -9.32
N GLY A 49 -8.18 -3.24 -9.67
CA GLY A 49 -8.83 -1.95 -9.58
C GLY A 49 -8.79 -1.26 -8.20
N ASP A 50 -8.25 -1.92 -7.16
CA ASP A 50 -8.08 -1.29 -5.84
C ASP A 50 -7.10 -0.13 -5.87
N ASP A 51 -7.39 0.93 -5.10
CA ASP A 51 -6.51 2.09 -4.96
C ASP A 51 -5.72 2.03 -3.64
N LEU A 52 -4.40 2.18 -3.77
CA LEU A 52 -3.45 2.24 -2.66
C LEU A 52 -2.92 3.65 -2.54
N LYS A 53 -2.89 4.21 -1.33
CA LYS A 53 -2.28 5.51 -1.07
C LYS A 53 -1.15 5.39 -0.05
N LEU A 54 -0.01 5.97 -0.41
CA LEU A 54 1.24 6.03 0.34
C LEU A 54 1.76 7.47 0.19
N GLY A 55 1.83 8.25 1.27
CA GLY A 55 2.15 9.67 1.17
C GLY A 55 1.21 10.42 0.21
N ASN A 56 1.77 11.12 -0.77
CA ASN A 56 1.00 11.83 -1.82
C ASN A 56 0.68 10.95 -3.04
N ALA A 57 1.27 9.75 -3.13
CA ALA A 57 1.05 8.87 -4.26
C ALA A 57 -0.25 8.07 -4.11
N VAL A 58 -1.00 7.96 -5.19
CA VAL A 58 -2.08 6.97 -5.36
C VAL A 58 -1.69 6.02 -6.48
N VAL A 59 -1.76 4.71 -6.21
CA VAL A 59 -1.43 3.64 -7.14
C VAL A 59 -2.64 2.73 -7.26
N ARG A 60 -3.07 2.47 -8.49
CA ARG A 60 -4.13 1.50 -8.76
C ARG A 60 -3.53 0.13 -9.06
N VAL A 61 -4.07 -0.90 -8.43
CA VAL A 61 -3.71 -2.30 -8.67
C VAL A 61 -4.27 -2.73 -10.03
N GLN A 62 -3.41 -3.35 -10.85
CA GLN A 62 -3.77 -4.00 -12.10
C GLN A 62 -3.22 -5.43 -12.08
N MET A 63 -4.07 -6.43 -12.29
CA MET A 63 -3.71 -7.87 -12.22
C MET A 63 -3.63 -8.54 -13.59
#